data_AF-A0A0Q4E9F2-F1
#
_entry.id   AF-A0A0Q4E9F2-F1
#
_cell.length_a   1.000
_cell.length_b   1.000
_cell.length_c   1.000
_cell.angle_alpha   90.00
_cell.angle_beta   90.00
_cell.angle_gamma   90.00
#
_symmetry.space_group_name_H-M   'P 1'
#
loop_
_entity.id
_entity.type
_entity.pdbx_description
1 polymer ?
#
loop_
_entity_poly.entity_id
_entity_poly.type
_entity_poly.pdbx_seq_one_letter_code
_entity_poly.pdbx_strand_id
1 'polypeptide(L)'
;MEDMSKASLQVVYDGPALQSHEMEVRDLAPALLALGELFEEANATLNDGRTKLSVSVKGSFKTGSFGIDLGVTQSLIQQAQDLFAGSPVTAAANLIALLGFTSLTTRGVFQLIKWVRNRDITKVEILSDGVVRVFCDQEHFDTEEKVLALFRNWKLRKAFQDVVHKPLQRPGVDYFAVREPDGDFVAASETEAENFIAPEQEEERLDESERVASLQLVNIAFRDENKWRFHDGASTFYASIVDPSFLSMIESGDLRFGKGDILRVRLKEIKTLVGDQLKAEHQVLEVLDHRRSGTQLKLPIQHPD
;
A
#
# COMPACT_ATOMS: atom_id res chain seq x y z
N MET A 1 -34.67 -0.71 8.27
CA MET A 1 -33.91 0.28 9.05
C MET A 1 -32.52 -0.31 9.16
N GLU A 2 -31.53 0.29 8.51
CA GLU A 2 -30.13 -0.20 8.61
C GLU A 2 -29.69 -0.08 10.06
N ASP A 3 -29.15 -1.16 10.61
CA ASP A 3 -28.63 -1.14 11.97
C ASP A 3 -27.27 -0.45 11.96
N MET A 4 -27.13 0.62 12.74
CA MET A 4 -26.00 1.53 12.69
C MET A 4 -25.33 1.61 14.06
N SER A 5 -24.09 1.15 14.11
CA SER A 5 -23.17 1.31 15.24
C SER A 5 -22.49 2.67 15.18
N LYS A 6 -22.31 3.35 16.32
CA LYS A 6 -21.53 4.59 16.41
C LYS A 6 -20.58 4.55 17.59
N ALA A 7 -19.37 5.05 17.38
CA ALA A 7 -18.38 5.28 18.42
C ALA A 7 -17.57 6.55 18.09
N SER A 8 -16.96 7.17 19.09
CA SER A 8 -16.20 8.41 18.91
C SER A 8 -14.88 8.33 19.67
N LEU A 9 -13.83 8.91 19.09
CA LEU A 9 -12.51 9.07 19.71
C LEU A 9 -11.93 10.43 19.34
N GLN A 10 -10.98 10.93 20.13
CA GLN A 10 -10.28 12.17 19.81
C GLN A 10 -8.83 11.85 19.42
N VAL A 11 -8.39 12.31 18.25
CA VAL A 11 -6.98 12.24 17.86
C VAL A 11 -6.31 13.57 18.12
N VAL A 12 -5.08 13.52 18.61
CA VAL A 12 -4.29 14.69 19.00
C VAL A 12 -2.90 14.59 18.40
N TYR A 13 -2.46 15.67 17.77
CA TYR A 13 -1.06 15.94 17.50
C TYR A 13 -0.62 17.13 18.36
N ASP A 14 0.56 17.05 18.96
CA ASP A 14 1.10 18.11 19.79
C ASP A 14 2.60 18.33 19.50
N GLY A 15 3.10 19.48 19.95
CA GLY A 15 4.51 19.86 19.87
C GLY A 15 4.72 21.37 19.73
N PRO A 16 5.98 21.84 19.74
CA PRO A 16 6.32 23.26 19.69
C PRO A 16 5.69 24.04 18.53
N ALA A 17 5.49 23.40 17.37
CA ALA A 17 4.88 24.03 16.20
C ALA A 17 3.36 24.22 16.32
N LEU A 18 2.71 23.49 17.23
CA LEU A 18 1.24 23.49 17.40
C LEU A 18 0.78 24.32 18.61
N GLN A 19 1.69 25.05 19.27
CA GLN A 19 1.37 25.92 20.40
C GLN A 19 0.40 27.06 20.04
N SER A 20 0.41 27.52 18.78
CA SER A 20 -0.57 28.49 18.26
C SER A 20 -1.93 27.86 17.93
N HIS A 21 -2.09 26.55 18.13
CA HIS A 21 -3.30 25.77 17.84
C HIS A 21 -3.62 25.68 16.34
N GLU A 22 -2.62 25.88 15.48
CA GLU A 22 -2.75 25.87 14.03
C GLU A 22 -1.90 24.76 13.41
N MET A 23 -2.39 24.15 12.34
CA MET A 23 -1.68 23.15 11.54
C MET A 23 -1.86 23.48 10.05
N GLU A 24 -0.81 23.31 9.24
CA GLU A 24 -0.94 23.55 7.79
C GLU A 24 -1.96 22.58 7.18
N VAL A 25 -2.76 23.04 6.21
CA VAL A 25 -3.74 22.16 5.54
C VAL A 25 -3.05 21.02 4.79
N ARG A 26 -1.87 21.27 4.21
CA ARG A 26 -1.04 20.23 3.60
C ARG A 26 -0.57 19.18 4.60
N ASP A 27 -0.64 19.52 5.88
CA ASP A 27 -0.24 18.67 6.96
C ASP A 27 -1.40 17.88 7.56
N LEU A 28 -2.52 18.57 7.78
CA LEU A 28 -3.73 18.02 8.35
C LEU A 28 -4.48 17.10 7.38
N ALA A 29 -4.65 17.52 6.12
CA ALA A 29 -5.48 16.78 5.17
C ALA A 29 -4.99 15.34 4.91
N PRO A 30 -3.67 15.09 4.72
CA PRO A 30 -3.17 13.72 4.59
C PRO A 30 -3.39 12.87 5.85
N ALA A 31 -3.28 13.45 7.04
CA ALA A 31 -3.51 12.72 8.29
C ALA A 31 -4.98 12.29 8.45
N LEU A 32 -5.92 13.18 8.09
CA LEU A 32 -7.36 12.85 8.10
C LEU A 32 -7.71 11.80 7.05
N LEU A 33 -7.10 11.86 5.86
CA LEU A 33 -7.27 10.84 4.83
C LEU A 33 -6.76 9.48 5.31
N ALA A 34 -5.56 9.45 5.87
CA ALA A 34 -4.95 8.23 6.41
C ALA A 34 -5.76 7.60 7.55
N LEU A 35 -6.43 8.42 8.37
CA LEU A 35 -7.37 7.92 9.37
C LEU A 35 -8.58 7.25 8.71
N GLY A 36 -9.15 7.85 7.68
CA GLY A 36 -10.21 7.22 6.87
C GLY A 36 -9.77 5.86 6.34
N GLU A 37 -8.63 5.82 5.66
CA GLU A 37 -8.03 4.59 5.12
C GLU A 37 -7.77 3.54 6.21
N LEU A 38 -7.29 3.96 7.39
CA LEU A 38 -7.04 3.05 8.52
C LEU A 38 -8.30 2.30 8.94
N PHE A 39 -9.41 3.01 9.13
CA PHE A 39 -10.66 2.40 9.52
C PHE A 39 -11.29 1.59 8.38
N GLU A 40 -11.19 2.06 7.13
CA GLU A 40 -11.69 1.34 5.95
C GLU A 40 -10.97 0.01 5.74
N GLU A 41 -9.64 -0.02 5.80
CA GLU A 41 -8.83 -1.23 5.69
C GLU A 41 -9.08 -2.19 6.85
N ALA A 42 -9.27 -1.68 8.07
CA ALA A 42 -9.64 -2.50 9.21
C ALA A 42 -11.02 -3.16 9.02
N ASN A 43 -12.00 -2.39 8.53
CA ASN A 43 -13.33 -2.91 8.23
C ASN A 43 -13.29 -3.95 7.09
N ALA A 44 -12.53 -3.69 6.03
CA ALA A 44 -12.36 -4.60 4.91
C ALA A 44 -11.74 -5.94 5.35
N THR A 45 -10.71 -5.89 6.20
CA THR A 45 -10.01 -7.07 6.71
C THR A 45 -10.90 -7.95 7.59
N LEU A 46 -11.77 -7.34 8.41
CA LEU A 46 -12.60 -8.09 9.37
C LEU A 46 -13.93 -8.55 8.80
N ASN A 47 -14.46 -7.84 7.79
CA ASN A 47 -15.82 -8.05 7.30
C ASN A 47 -15.89 -8.41 5.81
N ASP A 48 -14.76 -8.61 5.12
CA ASP A 48 -14.68 -8.90 3.67
C ASP A 48 -15.52 -7.93 2.81
N GLY A 49 -15.56 -6.65 3.19
CA GLY A 49 -16.33 -5.62 2.48
C GLY A 49 -17.87 -5.75 2.59
N ARG A 50 -18.39 -6.61 3.47
CA ARG A 50 -19.85 -6.81 3.67
C ARG A 50 -20.52 -5.66 4.44
N THR A 51 -19.73 -4.79 5.05
CA THR A 51 -20.18 -3.68 5.88
C THR A 51 -19.71 -2.36 5.28
N LYS A 52 -20.57 -1.34 5.34
CA LYS A 52 -20.21 0.01 4.94
C LYS A 52 -19.75 0.80 6.15
N LEU A 53 -18.58 1.39 6.04
CA LEU A 53 -18.01 2.27 7.04
C LEU A 53 -18.20 3.73 6.61
N SER A 54 -18.52 4.60 7.57
CA SER A 54 -18.47 6.05 7.39
C SER A 54 -17.66 6.66 8.52
N VAL A 55 -16.56 7.32 8.18
CA VAL A 55 -15.75 8.11 9.11
C VAL A 55 -16.11 9.58 8.92
N SER A 56 -16.43 10.26 10.01
CA SER A 56 -16.76 11.69 9.99
C SER A 56 -15.92 12.43 11.02
N VAL A 57 -15.43 13.61 10.67
CA VAL A 57 -14.64 14.44 11.57
C VAL A 57 -15.52 15.53 12.16
N LYS A 58 -15.57 15.63 13.49
CA LYS A 58 -16.19 16.75 14.21
C LYS A 58 -15.12 17.79 14.54
N GLY A 59 -15.21 18.92 13.84
CA GLY A 59 -14.32 20.06 14.01
C GLY A 59 -14.57 20.84 15.30
N SER A 60 -14.25 20.26 16.46
CA SER A 60 -13.94 21.03 17.66
C SER A 60 -12.42 21.16 17.77
N PHE A 61 -11.85 22.06 16.98
CA PHE A 61 -10.40 22.32 16.97
C PHE A 61 -9.99 22.99 18.30
N LYS A 62 -9.72 22.16 19.30
CA LYS A 62 -8.96 22.55 20.48
C LYS A 62 -7.52 22.09 20.24
N THR A 63 -6.53 22.93 20.53
CA THR A 63 -5.07 22.69 20.43
C THR A 63 -4.65 21.39 19.73
N GLY A 64 -4.41 21.44 18.40
CA GLY A 64 -3.85 20.29 17.65
C GLY A 64 -4.70 19.01 17.64
N SER A 65 -5.94 19.05 18.13
CA SER A 65 -6.83 17.90 18.25
C SER A 65 -8.07 18.01 17.38
N PHE A 66 -8.58 16.85 16.98
CA PHE A 66 -9.85 16.74 16.27
C PHE A 66 -10.63 15.53 16.77
N GLY A 67 -11.93 15.71 16.95
CA GLY A 67 -12.84 14.63 17.30
C GLY A 67 -13.20 13.85 16.04
N ILE A 68 -13.11 12.53 16.10
CA ILE A 68 -13.55 11.64 15.03
C ILE A 68 -14.77 10.86 15.52
N ASP A 69 -15.85 10.98 14.76
CA ASP A 69 -17.02 10.13 14.86
C ASP A 69 -16.91 9.00 13.84
N LEU A 70 -16.94 7.77 14.34
CA LEU A 70 -17.01 6.57 13.54
C LEU A 70 -18.45 6.06 13.49
N GLY A 71 -19.00 5.93 12.30
CA GLY A 71 -20.27 5.24 12.05
C GLY A 71 -20.03 3.97 11.25
N VAL A 72 -20.43 2.81 11.78
CA VAL A 72 -20.45 1.55 11.03
C VAL A 72 -21.89 1.20 10.73
N THR A 73 -22.26 1.16 9.46
CA THR A 73 -23.58 0.72 8.99
C THR A 73 -23.47 -0.69 8.43
N GLN A 74 -24.21 -1.64 9.01
CA GLN A 74 -24.23 -3.00 8.51
C GLN A 74 -25.42 -3.19 7.59
N SER A 75 -25.18 -3.43 6.30
CA SER A 75 -26.21 -3.96 5.41
C SER A 75 -26.25 -5.46 5.59
N LEU A 76 -27.25 -5.97 6.30
CA LEU A 76 -27.44 -7.42 6.48
C LEU A 76 -27.70 -8.07 5.11
N ILE A 77 -26.72 -8.78 4.56
CA ILE A 77 -27.02 -9.87 3.63
C ILE A 77 -27.64 -10.97 4.51
N GLN A 78 -28.87 -11.37 4.21
CA GLN A 78 -29.80 -12.16 5.06
C GLN A 78 -29.26 -13.50 5.61
N GLN A 79 -28.03 -13.92 5.32
CA GLN A 79 -27.47 -15.25 5.61
C GLN A 79 -26.32 -15.29 6.64
N ALA A 80 -25.93 -14.17 7.24
CA ALA A 80 -24.78 -14.13 8.19
C ALA A 80 -25.18 -13.84 9.66
N GLN A 81 -26.41 -14.18 10.07
CA GLN A 81 -26.92 -13.88 11.41
C GLN A 81 -26.19 -14.67 12.52
N ASP A 82 -25.62 -15.83 12.20
CA ASP A 82 -25.12 -16.75 13.24
C ASP A 82 -23.71 -16.44 13.74
N LEU A 83 -22.92 -15.61 13.05
CA LEU A 83 -21.52 -15.37 13.43
C LEU A 83 -21.31 -14.15 14.35
N PHE A 84 -22.31 -13.25 14.48
CA PHE A 84 -22.14 -11.97 15.19
C PHE A 84 -23.44 -11.50 15.88
N ALA A 85 -24.01 -12.31 16.76
CA ALA A 85 -25.12 -11.92 17.65
C ALA A 85 -24.69 -10.94 18.77
N GLY A 86 -23.91 -9.91 18.45
CA GLY A 86 -23.58 -8.80 19.35
C GLY A 86 -24.47 -7.59 19.08
N SER A 87 -24.89 -6.88 20.14
CA SER A 87 -25.71 -5.65 20.04
C SER A 87 -25.09 -4.64 19.05
N PRO A 88 -25.87 -3.93 18.23
CA PRO A 88 -25.37 -3.07 17.14
C PRO A 88 -24.38 -1.98 17.57
N VAL A 89 -24.37 -1.53 18.83
CA VAL A 89 -23.36 -0.58 19.35
C VAL A 89 -21.94 -1.18 19.39
N THR A 90 -21.81 -2.50 19.33
CA THR A 90 -20.51 -3.19 19.53
C THR A 90 -19.57 -3.10 18.33
N ALA A 91 -20.04 -3.02 17.08
CA ALA A 91 -19.17 -3.13 15.92
C ALA A 91 -18.15 -1.99 15.77
N ALA A 92 -18.59 -0.73 15.90
CA ALA A 92 -17.69 0.42 15.81
C ALA A 92 -16.71 0.47 16.99
N ALA A 93 -17.20 0.21 18.21
CA ALA A 93 -16.37 0.16 19.41
C ALA A 93 -15.33 -0.97 19.35
N ASN A 94 -15.73 -2.16 18.89
CA ASN A 94 -14.82 -3.29 18.72
C ASN A 94 -13.72 -2.99 17.71
N LEU A 95 -14.03 -2.29 16.62
CA LEU A 95 -13.02 -1.93 15.62
C LEU A 95 -11.99 -0.94 16.19
N ILE A 96 -12.44 0.08 16.93
CA ILE A 96 -11.55 1.00 17.67
C ILE A 96 -10.68 0.21 18.68
N ALA A 97 -11.26 -0.77 19.38
CA ALA A 97 -10.53 -1.60 20.34
C ALA A 97 -9.47 -2.49 19.67
N LEU A 98 -9.81 -3.14 18.55
CA LEU A 98 -8.89 -3.98 17.79
C LEU A 98 -7.74 -3.16 17.18
N LEU A 99 -8.00 -1.92 16.74
CA LEU A 99 -6.93 -1.00 16.31
C LEU A 99 -6.02 -0.57 17.47
N GLY A 100 -6.46 -0.74 18.72
CA GLY A 100 -5.70 -0.39 19.91
C GLY A 100 -5.94 1.03 20.38
N PHE A 101 -7.12 1.59 20.11
CA PHE A 101 -7.49 2.97 20.44
C PHE A 101 -8.49 3.09 21.61
N THR A 102 -8.69 2.04 22.43
CA THR A 102 -9.60 2.04 23.61
C THR A 102 -8.94 1.59 24.91
N SER A 103 -9.32 2.18 26.04
CA SER A 103 -8.91 1.86 27.44
C SER A 103 -9.08 0.42 27.94
N LEU A 104 -9.63 -0.45 27.11
CA LEU A 104 -9.86 -1.86 27.42
C LEU A 104 -8.55 -2.66 27.48
N THR A 105 -8.60 -3.81 28.16
CA THR A 105 -7.48 -4.75 28.32
C THR A 105 -6.98 -5.37 27.01
N THR A 106 -7.69 -5.15 25.91
CA THR A 106 -7.32 -5.65 24.58
C THR A 106 -6.07 -4.93 24.07
N ARG A 107 -5.00 -5.70 23.86
CA ARG A 107 -3.77 -5.20 23.24
C ARG A 107 -3.93 -5.21 21.71
N GLY A 108 -4.44 -4.10 21.16
CA GLY A 108 -4.72 -3.95 19.73
C GLY A 108 -3.50 -3.74 18.84
N VAL A 109 -3.75 -3.44 17.56
CA VAL A 109 -2.70 -3.32 16.53
C VAL A 109 -1.66 -2.25 16.90
N PHE A 110 -2.09 -1.10 17.42
CA PHE A 110 -1.18 -0.03 17.85
C PHE A 110 -0.16 -0.53 18.89
N GLN A 111 -0.62 -1.26 19.92
CA GLN A 111 0.26 -1.82 20.94
C GLN A 111 1.17 -2.91 20.37
N LEU A 112 0.65 -3.74 19.45
CA LEU A 112 1.45 -4.77 18.79
C LEU A 112 2.57 -4.16 17.94
N ILE A 113 2.30 -3.10 17.19
CA ILE A 113 3.33 -2.36 16.42
C ILE A 113 4.43 -1.83 17.36
N LYS A 114 4.04 -1.15 18.45
CA LYS A 114 4.98 -0.61 19.46
C LYS A 114 5.77 -1.68 20.19
N TRP A 115 5.22 -2.88 20.31
CA TRP A 115 5.92 -4.00 20.91
C TRP A 115 6.87 -4.66 19.92
N VAL A 116 6.46 -4.93 18.68
CA VAL A 116 7.31 -5.56 17.67
C VAL A 116 8.54 -4.69 17.37
N ARG A 117 8.38 -3.36 17.23
CA ARG A 117 9.50 -2.41 16.99
C ARG A 117 10.40 -2.81 15.81
N ASN A 118 9.79 -3.19 14.70
CA ASN A 118 10.48 -3.66 13.49
C ASN A 118 11.40 -4.88 13.71
N ARG A 119 11.23 -5.63 14.82
CA ARG A 119 11.89 -6.92 15.03
C ARG A 119 11.18 -8.01 14.21
N ASP A 120 11.93 -9.05 13.86
CA ASP A 120 11.36 -10.21 13.20
C ASP A 120 10.45 -11.00 14.15
N ILE A 121 9.27 -11.37 13.65
CA ILE A 121 8.38 -12.30 14.34
C ILE A 121 8.89 -13.71 14.04
N THR A 122 9.44 -14.38 15.04
CA THR A 122 10.07 -15.70 14.88
C THR A 122 9.07 -16.84 14.94
N LYS A 123 7.94 -16.62 15.64
CA LYS A 123 6.92 -17.64 15.85
C LYS A 123 5.57 -17.02 16.19
N VAL A 124 4.49 -17.67 15.78
CA VAL A 124 3.12 -17.38 16.23
C VAL A 124 2.48 -18.68 16.69
N GLU A 125 1.89 -18.67 17.88
CA GLU A 125 1.11 -19.78 18.43
C GLU A 125 -0.35 -19.38 18.56
N ILE A 126 -1.26 -20.20 18.04
CA ILE A 126 -2.70 -20.03 18.25
C ILE A 126 -3.05 -20.76 19.55
N LEU A 127 -3.58 -20.02 20.53
CA LEU A 127 -4.05 -20.55 21.80
C LEU A 127 -5.56 -20.86 21.73
N SER A 128 -6.15 -21.36 22.81
CA SER A 128 -7.60 -21.50 22.92
C SER A 128 -8.29 -20.13 22.97
N ASP A 129 -9.58 -20.11 22.63
CA ASP A 129 -10.47 -18.94 22.79
C ASP A 129 -10.12 -17.71 21.93
N GLY A 130 -9.47 -17.91 20.77
CA GLY A 130 -9.21 -16.85 19.79
C GLY A 130 -8.04 -15.92 20.15
N VAL A 131 -7.24 -16.30 21.15
CA VAL A 131 -6.00 -15.61 21.53
C VAL A 131 -4.84 -16.18 20.72
N VAL A 132 -3.95 -15.32 20.25
CA VAL A 132 -2.70 -15.66 19.59
C VAL A 132 -1.53 -15.08 20.36
N ARG A 133 -0.45 -15.85 20.45
CA ARG A 133 0.81 -15.46 21.06
C ARG A 133 1.86 -15.25 19.98
N VAL A 134 2.30 -14.01 19.83
CA VAL A 134 3.32 -13.59 18.87
C VAL A 134 4.67 -13.56 19.58
N PHE A 135 5.71 -14.16 19.01
CA PHE A 135 7.06 -14.18 19.57
C PHE A 135 8.03 -13.33 18.74
N CYS A 136 8.81 -12.53 19.43
CA CYS A 136 10.01 -11.86 18.93
C CYS A 136 11.14 -12.29 19.85
N ASP A 137 12.12 -13.03 19.33
CA ASP A 137 13.19 -13.65 20.11
C ASP A 137 12.66 -14.54 21.26
N GLN A 138 12.95 -14.16 22.52
CA GLN A 138 12.51 -14.84 23.74
C GLN A 138 11.29 -14.17 24.39
N GLU A 139 10.84 -13.03 23.85
CA GLU A 139 9.67 -12.31 24.34
C GLU A 139 8.41 -12.71 23.59
N HIS A 140 7.25 -12.52 24.22
CA HIS A 140 5.97 -12.74 23.57
C HIS A 140 4.95 -11.65 23.86
N PHE A 141 3.96 -11.58 22.98
CA PHE A 141 2.82 -10.67 23.05
C PHE A 141 1.54 -11.42 22.73
N ASP A 142 0.64 -11.44 23.70
CA ASP A 142 -0.68 -12.06 23.55
C ASP A 142 -1.68 -11.02 23.06
N THR A 143 -2.43 -11.38 22.02
CA THR A 143 -3.49 -10.55 21.41
C THR A 143 -4.57 -11.44 20.78
N GLU A 144 -5.59 -10.86 20.17
CA GLU A 144 -6.64 -11.59 19.46
C GLU A 144 -6.20 -11.97 18.04
N GLU A 145 -6.72 -13.10 17.52
CA GLU A 145 -6.48 -13.52 16.13
C GLU A 145 -6.85 -12.43 15.11
N LYS A 146 -7.92 -11.67 15.40
CA LYS A 146 -8.34 -10.52 14.59
C LYS A 146 -7.30 -9.40 14.55
N VAL A 147 -6.61 -9.14 15.66
CA VAL A 147 -5.53 -8.15 15.71
C VAL A 147 -4.35 -8.61 14.85
N LEU A 148 -4.03 -9.90 14.87
CA LEU A 148 -2.98 -10.44 13.99
C LEU A 148 -3.36 -10.36 12.51
N ALA A 149 -4.63 -10.64 12.15
CA ALA A 149 -5.12 -10.46 10.79
C ALA A 149 -4.99 -9.01 10.31
N LEU A 150 -5.39 -8.04 11.14
CA LEU A 150 -5.21 -6.61 10.88
C LEU A 150 -3.72 -6.25 10.74
N PHE A 151 -2.87 -6.72 11.66
CA PHE A 151 -1.44 -6.43 11.64
C PHE A 151 -0.74 -6.94 10.37
N ARG A 152 -1.21 -8.05 9.79
CA ARG A 152 -0.72 -8.60 8.52
C ARG A 152 -1.19 -7.82 7.29
N ASN A 153 -2.25 -7.01 7.40
CA ASN A 153 -2.69 -6.16 6.30
C ASN A 153 -1.68 -5.02 6.10
N TRP A 154 -0.91 -5.09 5.01
CA TRP A 154 0.08 -4.07 4.68
C TRP A 154 -0.53 -2.67 4.47
N LYS A 155 -1.71 -2.57 3.84
CA LYS A 155 -2.38 -1.28 3.63
C LYS A 155 -2.78 -0.65 4.97
N LEU A 156 -3.25 -1.45 5.91
CA LEU A 156 -3.51 -1.02 7.28
C LEU A 156 -2.22 -0.57 8.00
N ARG A 157 -1.12 -1.32 7.84
CA ARG A 157 0.20 -0.90 8.35
C ARG A 157 0.65 0.42 7.71
N LYS A 158 0.37 0.62 6.43
CA LYS A 158 0.68 1.86 5.71
C LYS A 158 -0.17 3.03 6.22
N ALA A 159 -1.45 2.80 6.48
CA ALA A 159 -2.32 3.79 7.09
C ALA A 159 -1.83 4.18 8.50
N PHE A 160 -1.39 3.22 9.33
CA PHE A 160 -0.75 3.54 10.62
C PHE A 160 0.52 4.40 10.47
N GLN A 161 1.38 4.10 9.50
CA GLN A 161 2.54 4.94 9.18
C GLN A 161 2.10 6.37 8.86
N ASP A 162 1.04 6.51 8.08
CA ASP A 162 0.58 7.80 7.59
C ASP A 162 -0.17 8.62 8.66
N VAL A 163 -0.81 7.94 9.63
CA VAL A 163 -1.46 8.55 10.80
C VAL A 163 -0.45 8.92 11.89
N VAL A 164 0.56 8.10 12.13
CA VAL A 164 1.45 8.25 13.29
C VAL A 164 2.83 8.75 12.87
N HIS A 165 3.53 8.01 12.01
CA HIS A 165 4.91 8.31 11.67
C HIS A 165 5.04 9.61 10.86
N LYS A 166 4.31 9.76 9.75
CA LYS A 166 4.47 10.93 8.86
C LYS A 166 4.25 12.27 9.57
N PRO A 167 3.19 12.46 10.41
CA PRO A 167 3.02 13.71 11.15
C PRO A 167 4.12 13.97 12.17
N LEU A 168 4.64 12.94 12.83
CA LEU A 168 5.73 13.05 13.80
C LEU A 168 7.11 13.31 13.18
N GLN A 169 7.28 13.17 11.87
CA GLN A 169 8.51 13.59 11.17
C GLN A 169 8.54 15.09 10.86
N ARG A 170 7.48 15.82 11.22
CA ARG A 170 7.40 17.26 10.94
C ARG A 170 8.12 18.06 12.02
N PRO A 171 8.90 19.08 11.64
CA PRO A 171 9.53 19.96 12.60
C PRO A 171 8.52 20.55 13.60
N GLY A 172 8.70 20.24 14.88
CA GLY A 172 7.88 20.76 15.97
C GLY A 172 6.56 20.03 16.21
N VAL A 173 6.35 18.85 15.62
CA VAL A 173 5.31 17.90 16.02
C VAL A 173 5.99 16.68 16.65
N ASP A 174 5.92 16.55 17.96
CA ASP A 174 6.69 15.56 18.72
C ASP A 174 5.81 14.48 19.39
N TYR A 175 4.49 14.65 19.33
CA TYR A 175 3.55 13.81 20.04
C TYR A 175 2.29 13.49 19.23
N PHE A 176 1.90 12.22 19.24
CA PHE A 176 0.62 11.72 18.75
C PHE A 176 -0.10 11.01 19.90
N ALA A 177 -1.39 11.26 20.06
CA ALA A 177 -2.22 10.50 20.99
C ALA A 177 -3.65 10.29 20.50
N VAL A 178 -4.28 9.24 21.02
CA VAL A 178 -5.73 9.06 21.00
C VAL A 178 -6.27 9.24 22.40
N ARG A 179 -7.19 10.19 22.58
CA ARG A 179 -7.82 10.57 23.86
C ARG A 179 -9.26 10.09 23.96
N GLU A 180 -9.60 9.67 25.18
CA GLU A 180 -10.97 9.64 25.71
C GLU A 180 -11.17 10.86 26.64
N PRO A 181 -12.41 11.18 27.06
CA PRO A 181 -12.69 12.34 27.93
C PRO A 181 -11.83 12.43 29.20
N ASP A 182 -11.34 11.29 29.72
CA ASP A 182 -10.61 11.18 30.99
C ASP A 182 -9.07 11.08 30.83
N GLY A 183 -8.52 11.15 29.60
CA GLY A 183 -7.07 11.17 29.35
C GLY A 183 -6.60 10.53 28.05
N ASP A 184 -5.29 10.55 27.84
CA ASP A 184 -4.61 9.89 26.71
C ASP A 184 -4.61 8.39 26.94
N PHE A 185 -5.20 7.64 26.00
CA PHE A 185 -5.25 6.19 26.09
C PHE A 185 -4.02 5.55 25.43
N VAL A 186 -3.67 6.02 24.25
CA VAL A 186 -2.44 5.64 23.56
C VAL A 186 -1.70 6.85 23.07
N ALA A 187 -0.39 6.72 23.07
CA ALA A 187 0.50 7.75 22.57
C ALA A 187 1.72 7.17 21.86
N ALA A 188 2.28 7.96 20.96
CA ALA A 188 3.59 7.75 20.38
C ALA A 188 4.34 9.09 20.38
N SER A 189 5.59 9.07 20.84
CA SER A 189 6.51 10.19 20.67
C SER A 189 7.22 10.13 19.32
N GLU A 190 7.87 11.23 18.94
CA GLU A 190 8.76 11.30 17.78
C GLU A 190 9.78 10.15 17.75
N THR A 191 10.37 9.80 18.90
CA THR A 191 11.34 8.70 19.04
C THR A 191 10.75 7.32 18.81
N GLU A 192 9.43 7.16 18.95
CA GLU A 192 8.72 5.90 18.70
C GLU A 192 8.13 5.83 17.28
N ALA A 193 8.17 6.93 16.53
CA ALA A 193 7.54 7.05 15.21
C ALA A 193 8.07 6.03 14.21
N GLU A 194 9.36 5.68 14.26
CA GLU A 194 9.98 4.69 13.36
C GLU A 194 9.38 3.29 13.50
N ASN A 195 8.83 2.95 14.68
CA ASN A 195 8.16 1.66 14.89
C ASN A 195 6.90 1.51 14.02
N PHE A 196 6.32 2.62 13.56
CA PHE A 196 5.10 2.64 12.75
C PHE A 196 5.37 2.66 11.25
N ILE A 197 6.63 2.62 10.81
CA ILE A 197 6.96 2.44 9.40
C ILE A 197 6.41 1.09 8.94
N ALA A 198 5.65 1.08 7.85
CA ALA A 198 5.15 -0.16 7.28
C ALA A 198 6.33 -0.98 6.73
N PRO A 199 6.34 -2.31 6.91
CA PRO A 199 7.38 -3.14 6.32
C PRO A 199 7.34 -3.03 4.79
N GLU A 200 8.46 -3.32 4.13
CA GLU A 200 8.48 -3.47 2.68
C GLU A 200 7.56 -4.62 2.28
N GLN A 201 6.85 -4.48 1.15
CA GLN A 201 6.10 -5.60 0.60
C GLN A 201 7.09 -6.59 0.00
N GLU A 202 7.02 -7.85 0.42
CA GLU A 202 7.77 -8.90 -0.22
C GLU A 202 7.35 -9.00 -1.70
N GLU A 203 8.35 -8.99 -2.57
CA GLU A 203 8.16 -9.20 -4.00
C GLU A 203 8.22 -10.70 -4.29
N GLU A 204 7.06 -11.32 -4.57
CA GLU A 204 7.01 -12.72 -4.97
C GLU A 204 7.21 -12.81 -6.48
N ARG A 205 8.33 -13.41 -6.90
CA ARG A 205 8.59 -13.67 -8.32
C ARG A 205 7.77 -14.89 -8.77
N LEU A 206 6.73 -14.64 -9.55
CA LEU A 206 5.77 -15.67 -9.97
C LEU A 206 6.23 -16.44 -11.22
N ASP A 207 6.71 -15.71 -12.23
CA ASP A 207 7.00 -16.28 -13.56
C ASP A 207 8.16 -15.56 -14.24
N GLU A 208 8.91 -16.31 -15.04
CA GLU A 208 9.99 -15.82 -15.87
C GLU A 208 9.94 -16.56 -17.20
N SER A 209 9.78 -15.80 -18.29
CA SER A 209 9.72 -16.39 -19.62
C SER A 209 10.59 -15.62 -20.61
N GLU A 210 11.15 -16.36 -21.56
CA GLU A 210 11.90 -15.80 -22.67
C GLU A 210 11.24 -16.20 -23.99
N ARG A 211 11.04 -15.23 -24.89
CA ARG A 211 10.43 -15.47 -26.20
C ARG A 211 11.03 -14.58 -27.27
N VAL A 212 10.97 -15.04 -28.52
CA VAL A 212 11.27 -14.19 -29.67
C VAL A 212 10.02 -13.39 -30.02
N ALA A 213 10.14 -12.06 -30.08
CA ALA A 213 9.04 -11.15 -30.36
C ALA A 213 9.42 -10.08 -31.38
N SER A 214 8.43 -9.55 -32.11
CA SER A 214 8.60 -8.36 -32.95
C SER A 214 7.98 -7.16 -32.25
N LEU A 215 8.78 -6.17 -31.92
CA LEU A 215 8.39 -4.99 -31.15
C LEU A 215 8.53 -3.74 -32.00
N GLN A 216 7.48 -2.94 -32.07
CA GLN A 216 7.50 -1.64 -32.73
C GLN A 216 7.98 -0.56 -31.75
N LEU A 217 8.93 0.27 -32.17
CA LEU A 217 9.45 1.39 -31.39
C LEU A 217 8.42 2.52 -31.34
N VAL A 218 8.00 2.86 -30.12
CA VAL A 218 7.08 3.99 -29.86
C VAL A 218 7.85 5.21 -29.37
N ASN A 219 8.75 5.01 -28.40
CA ASN A 219 9.60 6.05 -27.86
C ASN A 219 10.97 5.48 -27.46
N ILE A 220 12.02 6.24 -27.74
CA ILE A 220 13.41 5.89 -27.50
C ILE A 220 13.93 6.81 -26.40
N ALA A 221 14.63 6.24 -25.42
CA ALA A 221 15.31 7.02 -24.41
C ALA A 221 16.83 6.92 -24.63
N PHE A 222 17.45 8.06 -24.98
CA PHE A 222 18.88 8.16 -25.34
C PHE A 222 19.82 8.34 -24.14
N ARG A 223 19.34 8.14 -22.91
CA ARG A 223 20.19 8.19 -21.71
C ARG A 223 20.30 6.79 -21.15
N ASP A 224 21.50 6.46 -20.68
CA ASP A 224 21.79 5.21 -19.99
C ASP A 224 20.76 4.98 -18.85
N GLU A 225 20.38 3.72 -18.66
CA GLU A 225 19.38 3.25 -17.67
C GLU A 225 17.90 3.53 -17.98
N ASN A 226 17.56 4.33 -18.99
CA ASN A 226 16.16 4.58 -19.31
C ASN A 226 15.49 3.44 -20.10
N LYS A 227 14.24 3.12 -19.74
CA LYS A 227 13.43 2.13 -20.47
C LYS A 227 12.86 2.72 -21.76
N TRP A 228 12.92 1.94 -22.83
CA TRP A 228 12.35 2.28 -24.13
C TRP A 228 10.89 1.83 -24.19
N ARG A 229 10.05 2.57 -24.92
CA ARG A 229 8.64 2.24 -25.07
C ARG A 229 8.41 1.49 -26.37
N PHE A 230 7.86 0.30 -26.26
CA PHE A 230 7.56 -0.60 -27.37
C PHE A 230 6.05 -0.86 -27.48
N HIS A 231 5.63 -1.37 -28.64
CA HIS A 231 4.32 -1.94 -28.89
C HIS A 231 4.48 -3.32 -29.52
N ASP A 232 3.84 -4.35 -28.96
CA ASP A 232 3.93 -5.74 -29.47
C ASP A 232 2.82 -6.13 -30.46
N GLY A 233 1.91 -5.21 -30.76
CA GLY A 233 0.73 -5.45 -31.59
C GLY A 233 -0.57 -5.48 -30.78
N ALA A 234 -0.50 -5.66 -29.46
CA ALA A 234 -1.66 -5.66 -28.58
C ALA A 234 -1.59 -4.53 -27.54
N SER A 235 -0.42 -4.29 -26.97
CA SER A 235 -0.24 -3.31 -25.89
C SER A 235 1.07 -2.54 -26.03
N THR A 236 1.14 -1.37 -25.36
CA THR A 236 2.41 -0.66 -25.18
C THR A 236 3.00 -0.96 -23.81
N PHE A 237 4.30 -1.22 -23.76
CA PHE A 237 5.03 -1.42 -22.51
C PHE A 237 6.42 -0.80 -22.58
N TYR A 238 7.07 -0.70 -21.43
CA TYR A 238 8.44 -0.24 -21.30
C TYR A 238 9.37 -1.45 -21.12
N ALA A 239 10.49 -1.46 -21.84
CA ALA A 239 11.52 -2.46 -21.69
C ALA A 239 12.91 -1.81 -21.64
N SER A 240 13.81 -2.37 -20.84
CA SER A 240 15.24 -2.06 -20.93
C SER A 240 15.86 -2.85 -22.07
N ILE A 241 16.90 -2.31 -22.69
CA ILE A 241 17.73 -3.04 -23.65
C ILE A 241 19.00 -3.45 -22.91
N VAL A 242 19.22 -4.76 -22.80
CA VAL A 242 20.37 -5.37 -22.12
C VAL A 242 21.19 -6.16 -23.15
N ASP A 243 21.30 -5.60 -24.36
CA ASP A 243 22.10 -6.12 -25.47
C ASP A 243 23.31 -5.20 -25.69
N PRO A 244 24.49 -5.53 -25.14
CA PRO A 244 25.67 -4.69 -25.25
C PRO A 244 26.11 -4.46 -26.70
N SER A 245 25.97 -5.47 -27.56
CA SER A 245 26.38 -5.35 -28.97
C SER A 245 25.48 -4.37 -29.70
N PHE A 246 24.17 -4.44 -29.48
CA PHE A 246 23.23 -3.48 -30.03
C PHE A 246 23.46 -2.06 -29.49
N LEU A 247 23.64 -1.90 -28.18
CA LEU A 247 23.92 -0.59 -27.57
C LEU A 247 25.20 0.05 -28.13
N SER A 248 26.28 -0.73 -28.30
CA SER A 248 27.51 -0.20 -28.93
C SER A 248 27.31 0.25 -30.38
N MET A 249 26.48 -0.44 -31.17
CA MET A 249 26.15 -0.03 -32.55
C MET A 249 25.32 1.26 -32.61
N ILE A 250 24.56 1.56 -31.54
CA ILE A 250 23.83 2.82 -31.39
C ILE A 250 24.81 3.96 -31.12
N GLU A 251 25.71 3.77 -30.16
CA GLU A 251 26.70 4.77 -29.76
C GLU A 251 27.67 5.13 -30.88
N SER A 252 28.10 4.12 -31.66
CA SER A 252 28.97 4.34 -32.82
C SER A 252 28.27 5.05 -33.99
N GLY A 253 26.93 5.12 -33.98
CA GLY A 253 26.13 5.70 -35.06
C GLY A 253 25.97 4.81 -36.29
N ASP A 254 26.38 3.54 -36.21
CA ASP A 254 26.31 2.56 -37.30
C ASP A 254 24.87 2.14 -37.59
N LEU A 255 23.99 2.17 -36.59
CA LEU A 255 22.57 1.88 -36.73
C LEU A 255 21.72 3.15 -36.63
N ARG A 256 20.97 3.44 -37.70
CA ARG A 256 19.90 4.46 -37.67
C ARG A 256 18.55 3.79 -37.51
N PHE A 257 17.84 4.15 -36.44
CA PHE A 257 16.48 3.71 -36.14
C PHE A 257 15.62 4.90 -35.72
N GLY A 258 14.31 4.80 -36.00
CA GLY A 258 13.35 5.86 -35.76
C GLY A 258 12.06 5.34 -35.15
N LYS A 259 11.19 6.28 -34.75
CA LYS A 259 9.83 5.95 -34.31
C LYS A 259 9.11 5.15 -35.40
N GLY A 260 8.54 4.02 -35.02
CA GLY A 260 7.80 3.14 -35.92
C GLY A 260 8.59 1.94 -36.46
N ASP A 261 9.92 1.92 -36.28
CA ASP A 261 10.76 0.77 -36.64
C ASP A 261 10.36 -0.48 -35.85
N ILE A 262 10.62 -1.65 -36.42
CA ILE A 262 10.32 -2.95 -35.82
C ILE A 262 11.64 -3.66 -35.51
N LEU A 263 11.82 -4.05 -34.25
CA LEU A 263 12.91 -4.91 -33.82
C LEU A 263 12.37 -6.32 -33.59
N ARG A 264 13.03 -7.32 -34.16
CA ARG A 264 12.84 -8.71 -33.73
C ARG A 264 13.85 -8.96 -32.63
N VAL A 265 13.39 -9.35 -31.46
CA VAL A 265 14.22 -9.43 -30.25
C VAL A 265 14.00 -10.74 -29.50
N ARG A 266 15.00 -11.16 -28.72
CA ARG A 266 14.79 -12.08 -27.60
C ARG A 266 14.34 -11.25 -26.39
N LEU A 267 13.06 -11.36 -26.06
CA LEU A 267 12.41 -10.64 -24.98
C LEU A 267 12.32 -11.55 -23.76
N LYS A 268 12.79 -11.05 -22.62
CA LYS A 268 12.59 -11.63 -21.30
C LYS A 268 11.49 -10.87 -20.57
N GLU A 269 10.55 -11.60 -20.01
CA GLU A 269 9.45 -11.07 -19.19
C GLU A 269 9.51 -11.69 -17.80
N ILE A 270 9.55 -10.85 -16.78
CA ILE A 270 9.57 -11.24 -15.37
C ILE A 270 8.29 -10.72 -14.73
N LYS A 271 7.48 -11.62 -14.19
CA LYS A 271 6.26 -11.28 -13.47
C LYS A 271 6.48 -11.41 -11.97
N THR A 272 6.16 -10.33 -11.27
CA THR A 272 6.32 -10.20 -9.83
C THR A 272 5.00 -9.78 -9.23
N LEU A 273 4.58 -10.43 -8.16
CA LEU A 273 3.45 -10.01 -7.34
C LEU A 273 3.99 -9.19 -6.16
N VAL A 274 3.54 -7.95 -6.05
CA VAL A 274 3.88 -7.05 -4.94
C VAL A 274 2.57 -6.66 -4.26
N GLY A 275 2.32 -7.22 -3.09
CA GLY A 275 0.99 -7.20 -2.49
C GLY A 275 -0.05 -7.89 -3.39
N ASP A 276 -1.09 -7.18 -3.83
CA ASP A 276 -2.10 -7.69 -4.76
C ASP A 276 -1.85 -7.24 -6.22
N GLN A 277 -0.74 -6.56 -6.49
CA GLN A 277 -0.45 -6.00 -7.80
C GLN A 277 0.54 -6.87 -8.57
N LEU A 278 0.06 -7.40 -9.70
CA LEU A 278 0.93 -8.07 -10.67
C LEU A 278 1.68 -7.02 -11.49
N LYS A 279 3.00 -7.02 -11.37
CA LYS A 279 3.92 -6.22 -12.19
C LYS A 279 4.61 -7.12 -13.20
N ALA A 280 4.85 -6.59 -14.40
CA ALA A 280 5.63 -7.23 -15.44
C ALA A 280 6.81 -6.34 -15.82
N GLU A 281 8.03 -6.85 -15.68
CA GLU A 281 9.24 -6.23 -16.20
C GLU A 281 9.64 -6.90 -17.52
N HIS A 282 10.03 -6.08 -18.49
CA HIS A 282 10.45 -6.52 -19.80
C HIS A 282 11.90 -6.12 -20.06
N GLN A 283 12.70 -7.05 -20.59
CA GLN A 283 14.09 -6.82 -20.94
C GLN A 283 14.36 -7.39 -22.33
N VAL A 284 14.90 -6.56 -23.23
CA VAL A 284 15.39 -7.00 -24.55
C VAL A 284 16.81 -7.51 -24.34
N LEU A 285 16.97 -8.84 -24.36
CA LEU A 285 18.25 -9.50 -24.16
C LEU A 285 19.14 -9.45 -25.40
N GLU A 286 18.52 -9.54 -26.58
CA GLU A 286 19.23 -9.55 -27.85
C GLU A 286 18.33 -8.99 -28.96
N VAL A 287 18.88 -8.14 -29.82
CA VAL A 287 18.23 -7.65 -31.05
C VAL A 287 18.67 -8.52 -32.22
N LEU A 288 17.74 -9.34 -32.72
CA LEU A 288 17.98 -10.35 -33.75
C LEU A 288 17.85 -9.80 -35.17
N ASP A 289 16.95 -8.84 -35.37
CA ASP A 289 16.69 -8.21 -36.67
C ASP A 289 16.13 -6.79 -36.47
N HIS A 290 16.45 -5.87 -37.38
CA HIS A 290 15.92 -4.51 -37.40
C HIS A 290 15.31 -4.20 -38.75
N ARG A 291 14.03 -3.83 -38.73
CA ARG A 291 13.27 -3.40 -39.91
C ARG A 291 12.85 -1.95 -39.75
N ARG A 292 13.33 -1.11 -40.65
CA ARG A 292 12.92 0.30 -40.69
C ARG A 292 11.45 0.41 -41.07
N SER A 293 10.76 1.40 -40.50
CA SER A 293 9.43 1.80 -40.96
C SER A 293 9.56 2.42 -42.35
N GLY A 294 9.43 1.59 -43.37
CA GLY A 294 9.42 2.00 -44.77
C GLY A 294 8.00 1.91 -45.31
N THR A 295 7.39 3.05 -45.61
CA THR A 295 6.23 3.16 -46.51
C THR A 295 6.69 2.84 -47.93
N GLN A 296 7.08 1.60 -48.21
CA GLN A 296 7.37 1.17 -49.56
C GLN A 296 6.30 0.16 -49.97
N LEU A 297 5.40 0.59 -50.86
CA LEU A 297 4.40 -0.28 -51.47
C LEU A 297 5.12 -1.49 -52.07
N LYS A 298 4.69 -2.69 -51.67
CA LYS A 298 5.05 -3.92 -52.39
C LYS A 298 4.35 -3.87 -53.74
N LEU A 299 5.07 -3.46 -54.78
CA LEU A 299 4.61 -3.56 -56.16
C LEU A 299 5.04 -4.93 -56.72
N PRO A 300 4.12 -5.72 -57.30
CA PRO A 300 4.51 -6.89 -58.08
C PRO A 300 5.10 -6.43 -59.41
N ILE A 301 6.43 -6.21 -59.43
CA ILE A 301 7.14 -5.86 -60.65
C ILE A 301 7.48 -7.18 -61.37
N GLN A 302 6.87 -7.40 -62.54
CA GLN A 302 7.28 -8.45 -63.46
C GLN A 302 8.30 -7.86 -64.44
N HIS A 303 9.45 -8.53 -64.60
CA HIS A 303 10.42 -8.21 -65.63
C HIS A 303 9.99 -8.92 -66.94
N PRO A 304 9.96 -8.21 -68.08
CA PRO A 304 9.78 -8.87 -69.37
C PRO A 304 11.05 -9.64 -69.73
N ASP A 305 10.85 -10.88 -70.20
CA ASP A 305 11.86 -11.72 -70.85
C ASP A 305 12.36 -11.11 -72.18
#